data_AF-S4NEL7-F1
#
_entry.id   AF-S4NEL7-F1
#
_cell.length_a   1.000
_cell.length_b   1.000
_cell.length_c   1.000
_cell.angle_alpha   90.00
_cell.angle_beta   90.00
_cell.angle_gamma   90.00
#
_symmetry.space_group_name_H-M   'P 1'
#
loop_
_entity.id
_entity.type
_entity.pdbx_description
1 polymer ?
#
loop_
_entity_poly.entity_id
_entity_poly.type
_entity_poly.pdbx_seq_one_letter_code
_entity_poly.pdbx_strand_id
1 'polypeptide(L)'
;MNEPLDPTRSVSPRDQVEALLGDLVHSEGTPSDPLGRAQVSGLRTVLCLLDAEEQPLTSGQRLARLRKARAHARTTTFLTAYLLNDATLPGSPDE
;
A
#
# COMPACT_ATOMS: atom_id res chain seq x y z
N MET A 1 -4.01 -20.25 35.78
CA MET A 1 -3.24 -20.92 34.71
C MET A 1 -3.12 -19.91 33.58
N ASN A 2 -1.95 -19.29 33.41
CA ASN A 2 -1.68 -18.42 32.27
C ASN A 2 -1.07 -19.30 31.18
N GLU A 3 -1.77 -19.48 30.07
CA GLU A 3 -1.18 -20.10 28.88
C GLU A 3 0.01 -19.25 28.41
N PRO A 4 1.15 -19.87 28.05
CA PRO A 4 2.26 -19.15 27.47
C PRO A 4 1.85 -18.72 26.05
N LEU A 5 1.88 -17.41 25.79
CA LEU A 5 1.75 -16.85 24.44
C LEU A 5 2.83 -17.47 23.56
N ASP A 6 2.43 -18.22 22.54
CA ASP A 6 3.32 -18.84 21.57
C ASP A 6 4.09 -17.75 20.79
N PRO A 7 5.41 -17.61 20.97
CA PRO A 7 6.20 -16.52 20.39
C PRO A 7 6.43 -16.66 18.87
N THR A 8 5.85 -17.67 18.23
CA THR A 8 6.13 -18.05 16.83
C THR A 8 4.96 -17.87 15.87
N ARG A 9 3.87 -17.21 16.26
CA ARG A 9 2.78 -16.88 15.32
C ARG A 9 3.30 -15.87 14.29
N SER A 10 3.84 -16.36 13.18
CA SER A 10 4.28 -15.55 12.06
C SER A 10 3.09 -14.72 11.58
N VAL A 11 3.18 -13.40 11.76
CA VAL A 11 2.13 -12.49 11.32
C VAL A 11 2.06 -12.59 9.79
N SER A 12 0.88 -12.87 9.24
CA SER A 12 0.70 -12.98 7.80
C SER A 12 1.18 -11.68 7.14
N PRO A 13 1.93 -11.75 6.01
CA PRO A 13 2.29 -10.56 5.25
C PRO A 13 1.07 -9.70 4.90
N ARG A 14 -0.09 -10.35 4.68
CA ARG A 14 -1.36 -9.68 4.44
C ARG A 14 -1.77 -8.83 5.65
N ASP A 15 -1.79 -9.43 6.84
CA ASP A 15 -2.19 -8.74 8.08
C ASP A 15 -1.25 -7.58 8.41
N GLN A 16 0.05 -7.72 8.13
CA GLN A 16 1.02 -6.63 8.31
C GLN A 16 0.73 -5.45 7.37
N VAL A 17 0.44 -5.71 6.09
CA VAL A 17 0.12 -4.66 5.12
C VAL A 17 -1.23 -4.02 5.42
N GLU A 18 -2.22 -4.80 5.88
CA GLU A 18 -3.52 -4.27 6.33
C GLU A 18 -3.38 -3.36 7.55
N ALA A 19 -2.54 -3.72 8.53
CA ALA A 19 -2.25 -2.88 9.69
C ALA A 19 -1.62 -1.55 9.27
N LEU A 20 -0.57 -1.58 8.44
CA LEU A 20 0.08 -0.37 7.92
C LEU A 20 -0.89 0.53 7.15
N LEU A 21 -1.75 -0.06 6.32
CA LEU A 21 -2.77 0.69 5.59
C LEU A 21 -3.81 1.29 6.54
N GLY A 22 -4.20 0.54 7.57
CA GLY A 22 -5.06 1.00 8.65
C GLY A 22 -4.47 2.23 9.32
N ASP A 23 -3.23 2.16 9.80
CA ASP A 23 -2.55 3.25 10.50
C ASP A 23 -2.48 4.53 9.64
N LEU A 24 -2.12 4.42 8.37
CA LEU A 24 -2.04 5.56 7.45
C LEU A 24 -3.41 6.19 7.18
N VAL A 25 -4.45 5.38 6.97
CA VAL A 25 -5.80 5.89 6.68
C VAL A 25 -6.49 6.41 7.95
N HIS A 26 -6.20 5.83 9.12
CA HIS A 26 -6.79 6.26 10.38
C HIS A 26 -6.18 7.58 10.89
N SER A 27 -4.88 7.79 10.65
CA SER A 27 -4.17 9.00 11.06
C SER A 27 -4.64 10.26 10.33
N GLU A 28 -4.98 10.15 9.04
CA GLU A 28 -5.26 11.33 8.19
C GLU A 28 -6.57 11.27 7.39
N GLY A 29 -7.30 10.16 7.43
CA GLY A 29 -8.34 9.88 6.44
C GLY A 29 -7.72 9.49 5.09
N THR A 30 -8.35 9.89 3.97
CA THR A 30 -7.66 9.76 2.67
C THR A 30 -6.59 10.86 2.61
N PRO A 31 -5.29 10.53 2.51
CA PRO A 31 -4.24 11.54 2.58
C PRO A 31 -4.44 12.61 1.52
N SER A 32 -4.30 13.88 1.89
CA SER A 32 -4.40 15.00 0.96
C SER A 32 -3.10 15.25 0.21
N ASP A 33 -1.96 14.92 0.83
CA ASP A 33 -0.65 15.16 0.27
C ASP A 33 -0.24 14.06 -0.74
N PRO A 34 0.59 14.38 -1.74
CA PRO A 34 1.00 13.39 -2.75
C PRO A 34 1.82 12.21 -2.19
N LEU A 35 2.58 12.41 -1.10
CA LEU A 35 3.43 11.37 -0.52
C LEU A 35 2.57 10.32 0.21
N GLY A 36 1.67 10.75 1.10
CA GLY A 36 0.72 9.86 1.76
C GLY A 36 -0.16 9.11 0.77
N ARG A 37 -0.62 9.78 -0.30
CA ARG A 37 -1.38 9.13 -1.39
C ARG A 37 -0.56 8.07 -2.13
N ALA A 38 0.73 8.31 -2.36
CA ALA A 38 1.62 7.35 -3.00
C ALA A 38 1.84 6.11 -2.12
N GLN A 39 2.04 6.31 -0.81
CA GLN A 39 2.19 5.24 0.18
C GLN A 39 0.94 4.37 0.27
N VAL A 40 -0.23 4.98 0.46
CA VAL A 40 -1.52 4.27 0.51
C VAL A 40 -1.77 3.47 -0.79
N SER A 41 -1.49 4.06 -1.94
CA SER A 41 -1.63 3.36 -3.22
C SER A 41 -0.61 2.23 -3.38
N GLY A 42 0.60 2.40 -2.86
CA GLY A 42 1.62 1.35 -2.83
C GLY A 42 1.18 0.13 -2.01
N LEU A 43 0.69 0.36 -0.79
CA LEU A 43 0.19 -0.73 0.07
C LEU A 43 -1.04 -1.43 -0.53
N ARG A 44 -1.97 -0.68 -1.13
CA ARG A 44 -3.12 -1.26 -1.86
C ARG A 44 -2.69 -2.10 -3.06
N THR A 45 -1.58 -1.74 -3.71
CA THR A 45 -0.98 -2.57 -4.77
C THR A 45 -0.54 -3.92 -4.20
N VAL A 46 0.22 -3.91 -3.10
CA VAL A 46 0.72 -5.12 -2.44
C VAL A 46 -0.44 -6.00 -1.98
N LEU A 47 -1.47 -5.44 -1.33
CA LEU A 47 -2.66 -6.20 -0.93
C LEU A 47 -3.35 -6.87 -2.11
N CYS A 48 -3.54 -6.16 -3.23
CA CYS A 48 -4.15 -6.75 -4.41
C CYS A 48 -3.32 -7.89 -5.01
N LEU A 49 -1.99 -7.87 -4.85
CA LEU A 49 -1.11 -8.95 -5.29
C LEU A 49 -1.20 -10.16 -4.36
N LEU A 50 -1.17 -9.94 -3.05
CA LEU A 50 -1.38 -11.01 -2.05
C LEU A 50 -2.75 -11.68 -2.24
N ASP A 51 -3.81 -10.88 -2.40
CA ASP A 51 -5.16 -11.34 -2.69
C ASP A 51 -5.28 -12.05 -4.06
N ALA A 52 -4.31 -11.92 -4.96
CA ALA A 52 -4.30 -12.63 -6.26
C ALA A 52 -3.58 -13.99 -6.18
N GLU A 53 -2.86 -14.25 -5.10
CA GLU A 53 -2.18 -15.51 -4.80
C GLU A 53 -2.96 -16.37 -3.79
N GLU A 54 -3.89 -15.77 -3.05
CA GLU A 54 -4.78 -16.48 -2.14
C GLU A 54 -5.66 -17.49 -2.91
N GLN A 55 -5.79 -18.71 -2.39
CA GLN A 55 -6.60 -19.77 -3.00
C GLN A 55 -7.74 -20.17 -2.05
N PRO A 56 -8.92 -20.54 -2.59
CA PRO A 56 -9.23 -20.72 -4.00
C PRO A 56 -9.70 -19.43 -4.71
N LEU A 57 -9.19 -19.18 -5.92
CA LEU A 57 -9.69 -18.11 -6.81
C LEU A 57 -9.93 -18.62 -8.24
N THR A 58 -11.01 -18.13 -8.85
CA THR A 58 -11.22 -18.28 -10.29
C THR A 58 -10.25 -17.39 -11.08
N SER A 59 -9.96 -17.76 -12.34
CA SER A 59 -9.15 -16.94 -13.25
C SER A 59 -9.69 -15.52 -13.40
N GLY A 60 -11.02 -15.34 -13.38
CA GLY A 60 -11.67 -14.03 -13.44
C GLY A 60 -11.42 -13.17 -12.20
N GLN A 61 -11.51 -13.77 -11.00
CA GLN A 61 -11.20 -13.06 -9.74
C GLN A 61 -9.72 -12.68 -9.68
N ARG A 62 -8.82 -13.61 -10.02
CA ARG A 62 -7.38 -13.33 -10.07
C ARG A 62 -7.07 -12.19 -11.05
N LEU A 63 -7.65 -12.22 -12.25
CA LEU A 63 -7.49 -11.14 -13.23
C LEU A 63 -8.01 -9.79 -12.71
N ALA A 64 -9.15 -9.77 -12.00
CA ALA A 64 -9.69 -8.55 -11.41
C ALA A 64 -8.75 -7.97 -10.34
N ARG A 65 -8.17 -8.81 -9.48
CA ARG A 65 -7.18 -8.39 -8.47
C ARG A 65 -5.91 -7.82 -9.11
N LEU A 66 -5.37 -8.49 -10.13
CA LEU A 66 -4.20 -8.00 -10.88
C LEU A 66 -4.47 -6.66 -11.59
N ARG A 67 -5.67 -6.47 -12.14
CA ARG A 67 -6.08 -5.19 -12.74
C ARG A 67 -6.14 -4.07 -11.70
N LYS A 68 -6.67 -4.34 -10.51
CA LYS A 68 -6.67 -3.38 -9.38
C LYS A 68 -5.24 -3.06 -8.93
N ALA A 69 -4.39 -4.07 -8.77
CA ALA A 69 -2.98 -3.89 -8.45
C ALA A 69 -2.30 -2.94 -9.45
N ARG A 70 -2.49 -3.18 -10.75
CA ARG A 70 -1.94 -2.32 -11.81
C ARG A 70 -2.44 -0.86 -11.72
N ALA A 71 -3.72 -0.65 -11.44
CA ALA A 71 -4.28 0.70 -11.31
C ALA A 71 -3.66 1.47 -10.13
N HIS A 72 -3.47 0.81 -9.00
CA HIS A 72 -2.80 1.38 -7.83
C HIS A 72 -1.31 1.64 -8.10
N ALA A 73 -0.60 0.69 -8.73
CA ALA A 73 0.80 0.87 -9.10
C ALA A 73 1.01 2.10 -10.00
N ARG A 74 0.14 2.29 -11.00
CA ARG A 74 0.18 3.48 -11.88
C ARG A 74 0.03 4.78 -11.10
N THR A 75 -0.85 4.81 -10.10
CA THR A 75 -1.05 5.98 -9.25
C THR A 75 0.20 6.27 -8.41
N THR A 76 0.80 5.24 -7.81
CA THR A 76 2.05 5.36 -7.08
C THR A 76 3.17 5.89 -7.98
N THR A 77 3.38 5.32 -9.17
CA THR A 77 4.39 5.79 -10.13
C THR A 77 4.19 7.25 -10.52
N PHE A 78 2.94 7.66 -10.78
CA PHE A 78 2.66 9.05 -11.13
C PHE A 78 3.01 10.01 -10.00
N LEU A 79 2.61 9.70 -8.78
CA LEU A 79 2.86 10.56 -7.61
C LEU A 79 4.34 10.60 -7.23
N THR A 80 5.04 9.47 -7.30
CA THR A 80 6.49 9.46 -7.01
C THR A 80 7.29 10.19 -8.09
N ALA A 81 6.88 10.13 -9.35
CA ALA A 81 7.47 10.95 -10.42
C ALA A 81 7.22 12.44 -10.19
N TYR A 82 6.00 12.82 -9.78
CA TYR A 82 5.68 14.20 -9.42
C TYR A 82 6.57 14.70 -8.26
N LEU A 83 6.66 13.93 -7.17
CA LEU A 83 7.50 14.26 -6.01
C LEU A 83 8.98 14.35 -6.36
N LEU A 84 9.47 13.46 -7.23
CA LEU A 84 10.84 13.50 -7.70
C LEU A 84 11.12 14.77 -8.52
N ASN A 85 10.20 15.15 -9.41
CA ASN A 85 10.32 16.39 -10.16
C ASN A 85 10.30 17.61 -9.23
N ASP A 86 9.37 17.64 -8.27
CA ASP A 86 9.27 18.71 -7.26
C ASP A 86 10.58 18.87 -6.47
N ALA A 87 11.16 17.76 -6.01
CA ALA A 87 12.42 17.76 -5.26
C ALA A 87 13.67 18.09 -6.10
N THR A 88 13.59 18.05 -7.43
CA THR A 88 14.73 18.29 -8.34
C THR A 88 14.64 19.62 -9.07
N LEU A 89 13.53 20.34 -8.93
CA LEU A 89 13.40 21.69 -9.43
C LEU A 89 14.23 22.65 -8.57
N PRO A 90 15.13 23.45 -9.16
CA PRO A 90 15.91 24.43 -8.41
C PRO A 90 15.00 25.56 -7.90
N GLY A 91 14.69 25.53 -6.60
CA GLY A 91 14.22 26.66 -5.78
C GLY A 91 12.74 27.04 -5.90
N SER A 92 11.93 26.67 -4.90
CA SER A 92 11.05 27.67 -4.25
C SER A 92 11.86 28.34 -3.13
N PRO A 93 11.71 29.65 -2.93
CA PRO A 93 12.68 30.46 -2.21
C PRO A 93 12.44 30.36 -0.70
N ASP A 94 13.29 29.61 -0.01
CA ASP A 94 13.50 29.78 1.44
C ASP A 94 15.02 29.68 1.70
N GLU A 95 15.75 30.68 1.18
CA GLU A 95 17.01 31.18 1.76
C GLU A 95 16.83 32.67 2.09
#